data_AF-A0A1I4QVQ5-F1
#
_entry.id   AF-A0A1I4QVQ5-F1
#
_cell.length_a   1.000
_cell.length_b   1.000
_cell.length_c   1.000
_cell.angle_alpha   90.00
_cell.angle_beta   90.00
_cell.angle_gamma   90.00
#
_symmetry.space_group_name_H-M   'P 1'
#
loop_
_entity.id
_entity.type
_entity.pdbx_description
1 polymer ?
#
loop_
_entity_poly.entity_id
_entity_poly.type
_entity_poly.pdbx_seq_one_letter_code
_entity_poly.pdbx_strand_id
1 'polypeptide(L)'
;MPMTHYMELLAANQPWNLIIFMAVPVILAETIAIAELYLLYTRRLDGAVRQVSRIAGSIAGIYFLGVFLYLFFTAVVPLTSGGAWRGPADVIAVGFYLAGVIPLGGIALIDLGLLWKDRRPEARLGLHAGFVALFLIVAHVAMIFGMLDPTLLTGADPMAAMPGMVH
;
A
#
# COMPACT_ATOMS: atom_id res chain seq x y z
N MET A 1 -8.00 -19.74 -12.04
CA MET A 1 -6.64 -19.70 -11.45
C MET A 1 -6.79 -19.22 -10.03
N PRO A 2 -6.15 -19.83 -9.02
CA PRO A 2 -6.20 -19.32 -7.66
C PRO A 2 -5.57 -17.92 -7.62
N MET A 3 -6.31 -16.93 -7.13
CA MET A 3 -5.83 -15.56 -6.95
C MET A 3 -5.55 -15.33 -5.46
N THR A 4 -4.63 -14.41 -5.14
CA THR A 4 -4.49 -13.92 -3.75
C THR A 4 -5.78 -13.22 -3.31
N HIS A 5 -6.03 -13.18 -2.00
CA HIS A 5 -7.16 -12.44 -1.43
C HIS A 5 -7.08 -10.95 -1.75
N TYR A 6 -5.87 -10.40 -1.84
CA TYR A 6 -5.66 -9.01 -2.27
C TYR A 6 -6.19 -8.78 -3.69
N MET A 7 -5.86 -9.68 -4.62
CA MET A 7 -6.26 -9.50 -6.02
C MET A 7 -7.74 -9.85 -6.26
N GLU A 8 -8.27 -10.81 -5.51
CA GLU A 8 -9.71 -11.07 -5.48
C GLU A 8 -10.50 -9.86 -4.97
N LEU A 9 -10.03 -9.19 -3.93
CA LEU A 9 -10.67 -7.99 -3.40
C LEU A 9 -10.74 -6.88 -4.45
N LEU A 10 -9.68 -6.68 -5.23
CA LEU A 10 -9.63 -5.68 -6.30
C LEU A 10 -10.48 -6.07 -7.52
N ALA A 11 -10.60 -7.36 -7.81
CA ALA A 11 -11.39 -7.88 -8.93
C ALA A 11 -12.89 -7.97 -8.59
N ALA A 12 -13.25 -8.13 -7.31
CA ALA A 12 -14.63 -8.14 -6.87
C ALA A 12 -15.27 -6.76 -7.05
N ASN A 13 -16.53 -6.73 -7.48
CA ASN A 13 -17.34 -5.50 -7.56
C ASN A 13 -16.66 -4.35 -8.34
N GLN A 14 -16.00 -4.66 -9.46
CA GLN A 14 -15.43 -3.64 -10.32
C GLN A 14 -16.51 -2.68 -10.86
N PRO A 15 -16.25 -1.36 -10.91
CA PRO A 15 -14.94 -0.70 -10.70
C PRO A 15 -14.67 -0.22 -9.27
N TRP A 16 -15.64 -0.35 -8.35
CA TRP A 16 -15.63 0.36 -7.07
C TRP A 16 -14.50 -0.07 -6.14
N ASN A 17 -14.26 -1.37 -6.01
CA ASN A 17 -13.19 -1.87 -5.13
C ASN A 17 -11.81 -1.40 -5.60
N LEU A 18 -11.55 -1.45 -6.91
CA LEU A 18 -10.28 -0.96 -7.46
C LEU A 18 -10.09 0.52 -7.16
N ILE A 19 -11.14 1.33 -7.30
CA ILE A 19 -11.08 2.77 -7.01
C ILE A 19 -10.78 3.01 -5.53
N ILE A 20 -11.52 2.34 -4.64
CA ILE A 20 -11.44 2.56 -3.19
C ILE A 20 -10.12 2.03 -2.62
N PHE A 21 -9.74 0.81 -2.96
CA PHE A 21 -8.62 0.13 -2.32
C PHE A 21 -7.28 0.40 -3.01
N MET A 22 -7.26 0.92 -4.25
CA MET A 22 -6.01 1.17 -4.97
C MET A 22 -5.94 2.58 -5.56
N ALA A 23 -6.89 2.96 -6.40
CA ALA A 23 -6.75 4.20 -7.19
C ALA A 23 -6.68 5.45 -6.30
N VAL A 24 -7.59 5.59 -5.34
CA VAL A 24 -7.62 6.76 -4.44
C VAL A 24 -6.34 6.85 -3.60
N PRO A 25 -5.89 5.80 -2.89
CA PRO A 25 -4.62 5.83 -2.18
C PRO A 25 -3.41 6.14 -3.06
N VAL A 26 -3.32 5.52 -4.24
CA VAL A 26 -2.15 5.67 -5.13
C VAL A 26 -2.10 7.07 -5.72
N ILE A 27 -3.22 7.60 -6.22
CA ILE A 27 -3.27 8.97 -6.77
C ILE A 27 -2.89 9.99 -5.72
N LEU A 28 -3.37 9.83 -4.47
CA LEU A 28 -2.97 10.71 -3.38
C LEU A 28 -1.48 10.59 -3.06
N ALA A 29 -0.95 9.37 -2.97
CA ALA A 29 0.47 9.14 -2.73
C ALA A 29 1.37 9.72 -3.84
N GLU A 30 0.99 9.56 -5.10
CA GLU A 30 1.69 10.15 -6.25
C GLU A 30 1.60 11.67 -6.26
N THR A 31 0.45 12.23 -5.88
CA THR A 31 0.28 13.69 -5.74
C THR A 31 1.25 14.25 -4.70
N ILE A 32 1.37 13.57 -3.54
CA ILE A 32 2.34 13.93 -2.51
C ILE A 32 3.76 13.78 -3.04
N ALA A 33 4.07 12.67 -3.72
CA ALA A 33 5.40 12.43 -4.29
C ALA A 33 5.84 13.56 -5.22
N ILE A 34 4.99 13.94 -6.18
CA ILE A 34 5.28 15.00 -7.16
C ILE A 34 5.42 16.35 -6.46
N ALA A 35 4.52 16.67 -5.51
CA ALA A 35 4.59 17.92 -4.77
C ALA A 35 5.88 18.01 -3.94
N GLU A 36 6.27 16.94 -3.25
CA GLU A 36 7.49 16.90 -2.44
C GLU A 36 8.75 17.00 -3.30
N LEU A 37 8.82 16.28 -4.43
CA LEU A 37 9.91 16.41 -5.41
C LEU A 37 10.03 17.85 -5.93
N TYR A 38 8.90 18.51 -6.24
CA TYR A 38 8.88 19.90 -6.68
C TYR A 38 9.40 20.86 -5.59
N LEU A 39 8.95 20.70 -4.35
CA LEU A 39 9.38 21.54 -3.22
C LEU A 39 10.87 21.34 -2.91
N LEU A 40 11.37 20.11 -2.99
CA LEU A 40 12.79 19.78 -2.80
C LEU A 40 13.65 20.39 -3.92
N TYR A 41 13.20 20.29 -5.18
CA TYR A 41 13.92 20.82 -6.33
C TYR A 41 13.96 22.36 -6.33
N THR A 42 12.83 23.00 -6.10
CA THR A 42 12.72 24.48 -6.14
C THR A 42 13.18 25.15 -4.84
N ARG A 43 13.29 24.39 -3.74
CA ARG A 43 13.52 24.88 -2.38
C ARG A 43 12.54 25.97 -1.92
N ARG A 44 11.36 26.06 -2.56
CA ARG A 44 10.27 26.94 -2.14
C ARG A 44 9.42 26.19 -1.14
N LEU A 45 9.63 26.43 0.15
CA LEU A 45 9.00 25.63 1.23
C LEU A 45 7.63 26.17 1.66
N ASP A 46 7.16 27.18 0.95
CA ASP A 46 5.96 27.97 1.15
C ASP A 46 5.11 28.04 -0.13
N GLY A 47 3.82 28.32 0.04
CA GLY A 47 2.87 28.49 -1.07
C GLY A 47 1.92 27.31 -1.32
N ALA A 48 1.21 27.40 -2.45
CA ALA A 48 0.08 26.52 -2.76
C ALA A 48 0.49 25.03 -2.85
N VAL A 49 1.66 24.72 -3.43
CA VAL A 49 2.14 23.33 -3.58
C VAL A 49 2.38 22.68 -2.21
N ARG A 50 2.94 23.44 -1.25
CA ARG A 50 3.14 22.94 0.12
C ARG A 50 1.81 22.66 0.80
N GLN A 51 0.82 23.52 0.59
CA GLN A 51 -0.52 23.33 1.14
C GLN A 51 -1.22 22.11 0.53
N VAL A 52 -1.09 21.91 -0.78
CA VAL A 52 -1.61 20.72 -1.47
C VAL A 52 -0.96 19.45 -0.94
N SER A 53 0.37 19.40 -0.82
CA SER A 53 1.07 18.23 -0.26
C SER A 53 0.55 17.89 1.14
N ARG A 54 0.44 18.89 2.02
CA ARG A 54 -0.03 18.71 3.40
C ARG A 54 -1.47 18.22 3.49
N ILE A 55 -2.37 18.77 2.67
CA ILE A 55 -3.78 18.36 2.64
C ILE A 55 -3.88 16.95 2.06
N ALA A 56 -3.21 16.68 0.95
CA ALA A 56 -3.17 15.36 0.34
C ALA A 56 -2.61 14.31 1.30
N GLY A 57 -1.52 14.60 2.02
CA GLY A 57 -0.94 13.72 3.03
C GLY A 57 -1.89 13.41 4.19
N SER A 58 -2.58 14.43 4.71
CA SER A 58 -3.58 14.26 5.76
C SER A 58 -4.74 13.39 5.30
N ILE A 59 -5.29 13.67 4.12
CA ILE A 59 -6.40 12.90 3.53
C ILE A 59 -5.95 11.46 3.25
N ALA A 60 -4.77 11.27 2.65
CA ALA A 60 -4.26 9.95 2.29
C ALA A 60 -4.07 9.06 3.51
N GLY A 61 -3.45 9.57 4.58
CA GLY A 61 -3.25 8.78 5.80
C GLY A 61 -4.56 8.46 6.52
N ILE A 62 -5.49 9.41 6.64
CA ILE A 62 -6.80 9.15 7.26
C ILE A 62 -7.61 8.13 6.43
N TYR A 63 -7.63 8.31 5.11
CA TYR A 63 -8.33 7.43 4.20
C TYR A 63 -7.77 6.00 4.27
N PHE A 64 -6.44 5.87 4.17
CA PHE A 64 -5.79 4.56 4.19
C PHE A 64 -5.87 3.91 5.57
N LEU A 65 -5.89 4.67 6.65
CA LEU A 65 -6.18 4.14 8.00
C LEU A 65 -7.59 3.54 8.07
N GLY A 66 -8.60 4.21 7.47
CA GLY A 66 -9.95 3.67 7.37
C GLY A 66 -9.99 2.35 6.58
N VAL A 67 -9.31 2.30 5.44
CA VAL A 67 -9.14 1.08 4.63
C VAL A 67 -8.44 -0.03 5.44
N PHE A 68 -7.35 0.30 6.13
CA PHE A 68 -6.62 -0.64 6.96
C PHE A 68 -7.52 -1.25 8.03
N LEU A 69 -8.24 -0.42 8.80
CA LEU A 69 -9.13 -0.91 9.86
C LEU A 69 -10.24 -1.78 9.28
N TYR A 70 -10.86 -1.35 8.18
CA TYR A 70 -11.89 -2.12 7.50
C TYR A 70 -11.38 -3.51 7.12
N LEU A 71 -10.26 -3.61 6.41
CA LEU A 71 -9.70 -4.88 5.94
C LEU A 71 -9.09 -5.71 7.06
N PHE A 72 -8.55 -5.07 8.10
CA PHE A 72 -8.03 -5.77 9.25
C PHE A 72 -9.14 -6.59 9.93
N PHE A 73 -10.30 -5.99 10.18
CA PHE A 73 -11.41 -6.68 10.83
C PHE A 73 -12.22 -7.56 9.89
N THR A 74 -12.38 -7.20 8.61
CA THR A 74 -13.21 -7.95 7.66
C THR A 74 -12.47 -9.04 6.91
N ALA A 75 -11.15 -8.92 6.74
CA ALA A 75 -10.33 -9.89 6.01
C ALA A 75 -9.25 -10.51 6.90
N VAL A 76 -8.34 -9.75 7.48
CA VAL A 76 -7.15 -10.31 8.18
C VAL A 76 -7.54 -11.17 9.38
N VAL A 77 -8.43 -10.68 10.24
CA VAL A 77 -8.86 -11.43 11.43
C VAL A 77 -9.57 -12.74 11.05
N PRO A 78 -10.57 -12.75 10.14
CA PRO A 78 -11.16 -13.98 9.64
C PRO A 78 -10.17 -14.93 8.96
N LEU A 79 -9.27 -14.42 8.10
CA LEU A 79 -8.29 -15.24 7.38
C LEU A 79 -7.30 -15.91 8.33
N THR A 80 -6.86 -15.19 9.36
CA THR A 80 -5.88 -15.70 10.33
C THR A 80 -6.51 -16.68 11.32
N SER A 81 -7.72 -16.41 11.79
CA SER A 81 -8.44 -17.31 12.71
C SER A 81 -9.00 -18.55 12.03
N GLY A 82 -9.43 -18.44 10.77
CA GLY A 82 -9.94 -19.55 9.97
C GLY A 82 -8.87 -20.35 9.21
N GLY A 83 -7.59 -19.94 9.26
CA GLY A 83 -6.51 -20.60 8.54
C GLY A 83 -6.68 -20.60 7.02
N ALA A 84 -7.41 -19.62 6.48
CA ALA A 84 -7.86 -19.60 5.08
C ALA A 84 -6.86 -18.95 4.11
N TRP A 85 -5.61 -18.72 4.54
CA TRP A 85 -4.55 -18.18 3.70
C TRP A 85 -4.23 -19.11 2.54
N ARG A 86 -4.18 -18.57 1.31
CA ARG A 86 -3.98 -19.39 0.09
C ARG A 86 -2.52 -19.77 -0.17
N GLY A 87 -1.59 -19.21 0.59
CA GLY A 87 -0.16 -19.50 0.52
C GLY A 87 0.70 -18.33 1.05
N PRO A 88 2.03 -18.48 1.08
CA PRO A 88 2.94 -17.43 1.54
C PRO A 88 2.85 -16.13 0.72
N ALA A 89 2.63 -16.23 -0.60
CA ALA A 89 2.49 -15.05 -1.44
C ALA A 89 1.25 -14.21 -1.06
N ASP A 90 0.18 -14.87 -0.62
CA ASP A 90 -1.07 -14.24 -0.19
C ASP A 90 -0.85 -13.43 1.11
N VAL A 91 -0.12 -14.02 2.07
CA VAL A 91 0.27 -13.34 3.32
C VAL A 91 1.16 -12.13 3.02
N ILE A 92 2.12 -12.28 2.12
CA ILE A 92 3.01 -11.18 1.71
C ILE A 92 2.20 -10.07 1.02
N ALA A 93 1.33 -10.41 0.08
CA ALA A 93 0.52 -9.43 -0.65
C ALA A 93 -0.37 -8.60 0.29
N VAL A 94 -1.17 -9.26 1.13
CA VAL A 94 -2.07 -8.58 2.08
C VAL A 94 -1.26 -7.83 3.15
N GLY A 95 -0.20 -8.45 3.67
CA GLY A 95 0.65 -7.85 4.69
C GLY A 95 1.33 -6.57 4.22
N PHE A 96 1.95 -6.57 3.04
CA PHE A 96 2.61 -5.39 2.48
C PHE A 96 1.61 -4.31 2.05
N TYR A 97 0.43 -4.70 1.57
CA TYR A 97 -0.63 -3.74 1.28
C TYR A 97 -1.03 -2.98 2.56
N LEU A 98 -1.32 -3.71 3.64
CA LEU A 98 -1.69 -3.11 4.92
C LEU A 98 -0.54 -2.35 5.59
N ALA A 99 0.71 -2.78 5.38
CA ALA A 99 1.89 -2.06 5.84
C ALA A 99 1.99 -0.64 5.27
N GLY A 100 1.30 -0.35 4.15
CA GLY A 100 1.16 1.01 3.59
C GLY A 100 0.56 2.03 4.56
N VAL A 101 -0.12 1.59 5.62
CA VAL A 101 -0.63 2.48 6.68
C VAL A 101 0.50 3.14 7.47
N ILE A 102 1.67 2.51 7.55
CA ILE A 102 2.82 3.05 8.28
C ILE A 102 3.35 4.32 7.59
N PRO A 103 3.69 4.30 6.29
CA PRO A 103 4.15 5.51 5.62
C PRO A 103 3.06 6.57 5.43
N LEU A 104 1.85 6.20 5.00
CA LEU A 104 0.78 7.20 4.81
C LEU A 104 0.27 7.76 6.14
N GLY A 105 0.15 6.92 7.17
CA GLY A 105 -0.15 7.35 8.53
C GLY A 105 0.96 8.23 9.11
N GLY A 106 2.23 7.88 8.87
CA GLY A 106 3.38 8.70 9.25
C GLY A 106 3.32 10.09 8.62
N ILE A 107 3.02 10.17 7.32
CA ILE A 107 2.79 11.43 6.60
C ILE A 107 1.64 12.23 7.24
N ALA A 108 0.48 11.62 7.48
CA ALA A 108 -0.65 12.31 8.09
C ALA A 108 -0.35 12.79 9.52
N LEU A 109 0.35 12.01 10.34
CA LEU A 109 0.76 12.41 11.69
C LEU A 109 1.72 13.60 11.66
N ILE A 110 2.65 13.61 10.69
CA ILE A 110 3.49 14.77 10.43
C ILE A 110 2.59 15.95 10.05
N ASP A 111 1.69 15.82 9.09
CA ASP A 111 0.89 16.94 8.57
C ASP A 111 -0.12 17.53 9.57
N LEU A 112 -0.67 16.68 10.46
CA LEU A 112 -1.51 17.07 11.58
C LEU A 112 -0.74 17.77 12.70
N GLY A 113 0.60 17.76 12.65
CA GLY A 113 1.46 18.38 13.66
C GLY A 113 1.57 17.58 14.96
N LEU A 114 1.20 16.29 14.93
CA LEU A 114 1.32 15.37 16.07
C LEU A 114 2.75 14.84 16.21
N LEU A 115 3.51 14.78 15.11
CA LEU A 115 4.92 14.38 15.10
C LEU A 115 5.83 15.51 14.57
N TRP A 116 7.02 15.64 15.16
CA TRP A 116 8.12 16.54 14.73
C TRP A 116 7.72 18.01 14.53
N LYS A 117 6.90 18.55 15.44
CA LYS A 117 6.46 19.96 15.43
C LYS A 117 7.61 20.97 15.45
N ASP A 118 8.73 20.63 16.08
CA ASP A 118 9.87 21.55 16.31
C ASP A 118 11.04 21.37 15.31
N ARG A 119 10.89 20.53 14.27
CA ARG A 119 11.96 20.32 13.27
C ARG A 119 11.92 21.40 12.19
N ARG A 120 13.11 21.71 11.65
CA ARG A 120 13.28 22.63 10.51
C ARG A 120 12.41 22.17 9.32
N PRO A 121 11.84 23.11 8.53
CA PRO A 121 10.97 22.79 7.40
C PRO A 121 11.58 21.81 6.39
N GLU A 122 12.89 21.92 6.17
CA GLU A 122 13.70 21.08 5.27
C GLU A 122 13.76 19.62 5.75
N ALA A 123 13.97 19.41 7.04
CA ALA A 123 14.01 18.06 7.62
C ALA A 123 12.63 17.37 7.53
N ARG A 124 11.55 18.15 7.58
CA ARG A 124 10.18 17.65 7.43
C ARG A 124 9.89 17.17 6.00
N LEU A 125 10.36 17.90 4.99
CA LEU A 125 10.28 17.47 3.58
C LEU A 125 11.07 16.19 3.33
N GLY A 126 12.26 16.08 3.92
CA GLY A 126 13.05 14.85 3.85
C GLY A 126 12.32 13.63 4.44
N LEU A 127 11.63 13.81 5.56
CA LEU A 127 10.78 12.77 6.15
C LEU A 127 9.58 12.43 5.25
N HIS A 128 8.88 13.44 4.72
CA HIS A 128 7.79 13.24 3.76
C HIS A 128 8.24 12.42 2.56
N ALA A 129 9.30 12.86 1.87
CA ALA A 129 9.86 12.15 0.73
C ALA A 129 10.31 10.72 1.10
N GLY A 130 10.90 10.53 2.28
CA GLY A 130 11.29 9.20 2.78
C GLY A 130 10.09 8.28 3.01
N PHE A 131 9.01 8.77 3.63
CA PHE A 131 7.79 7.99 3.82
C PHE A 131 7.09 7.68 2.50
N VAL A 132 7.04 8.61 1.55
CA VAL A 132 6.50 8.35 0.21
C VAL A 132 7.34 7.28 -0.51
N ALA A 133 8.66 7.37 -0.46
CA ALA A 133 9.53 6.35 -1.03
C ALA A 133 9.28 4.97 -0.41
N LEU A 134 9.14 4.91 0.92
CA LEU A 134 8.78 3.68 1.63
C LEU A 134 7.41 3.15 1.17
N PHE A 135 6.40 4.02 1.03
CA PHE A 135 5.08 3.64 0.51
C PHE A 135 5.17 3.02 -0.87
N LEU A 136 5.93 3.63 -1.78
CA LEU A 136 6.13 3.10 -3.13
C LEU A 136 6.73 1.70 -3.08
N ILE A 137 7.76 1.46 -2.26
CA ILE A 137 8.36 0.13 -2.13
C ILE A 137 7.34 -0.89 -1.64
N VAL A 138 6.64 -0.62 -0.53
CA VAL A 138 5.71 -1.60 0.05
C VAL A 138 4.50 -1.85 -0.84
N ALA A 139 3.98 -0.82 -1.51
CA ALA A 139 2.89 -0.95 -2.46
C ALA A 139 3.28 -1.78 -3.68
N HIS A 140 4.49 -1.60 -4.21
CA HIS A 140 4.97 -2.41 -5.34
C HIS A 140 5.15 -3.88 -4.95
N VAL A 141 5.69 -4.16 -3.76
CA VAL A 141 5.77 -5.54 -3.25
C VAL A 141 4.36 -6.15 -3.15
N ALA A 142 3.39 -5.42 -2.60
CA ALA A 142 2.01 -5.89 -2.53
C ALA A 142 1.41 -6.20 -3.91
N MET A 143 1.64 -5.34 -4.91
CA MET A 143 1.15 -5.56 -6.28
C MET A 143 1.82 -6.76 -6.97
N ILE A 144 3.14 -6.89 -6.85
CA ILE A 144 3.89 -8.02 -7.44
C ILE A 144 3.36 -9.33 -6.85
N PHE A 145 3.37 -9.46 -5.53
CA PHE A 145 2.93 -10.70 -4.87
C PHE A 145 1.42 -10.92 -4.98
N GLY A 146 0.63 -9.86 -5.11
CA GLY A 146 -0.80 -9.93 -5.33
C GLY A 146 -1.18 -10.62 -6.64
N MET A 147 -0.40 -10.38 -7.70
CA MET A 147 -0.62 -10.96 -9.02
C MET A 147 0.03 -12.34 -9.19
N LEU A 148 0.88 -12.78 -8.24
CA LEU A 148 1.44 -14.12 -8.26
C LEU A 148 0.37 -15.16 -7.93
N ASP A 149 0.50 -16.34 -8.53
CA ASP A 149 -0.24 -17.52 -8.09
C ASP A 149 0.25 -17.89 -6.68
N PRO A 150 -0.64 -17.93 -5.68
CA PRO A 150 -0.26 -18.14 -4.28
C PRO A 150 0.35 -19.52 -4.01
N THR A 151 0.18 -20.48 -4.92
CA THR A 151 0.70 -21.84 -4.82
C THR A 151 2.16 -21.99 -5.27
N LEU A 152 2.72 -21.00 -5.98
CA LEU A 152 4.10 -21.05 -6.49
C LEU A 152 5.14 -21.09 -5.37
N LEU A 153 4.86 -20.49 -4.22
CA LEU A 153 5.77 -20.46 -3.07
C LEU A 153 5.54 -21.61 -2.08
N THR A 154 4.51 -22.46 -2.29
CA THR A 154 4.27 -23.65 -1.46
C THR A 154 5.04 -24.89 -1.91
N GLY A 155 5.85 -24.79 -2.97
CA GLY A 155 6.70 -25.88 -3.45
C GLY A 155 5.95 -26.98 -4.21
N ALA A 156 4.73 -26.72 -4.68
CA ALA A 156 4.04 -27.63 -5.58
C ALA A 156 4.71 -27.55 -6.96
N ASP A 157 5.60 -28.50 -7.25
CA ASP A 157 6.18 -28.69 -8.56
C ASP A 157 5.06 -28.78 -9.62
N PRO A 158 4.97 -27.86 -10.59
CA PRO A 158 4.00 -27.96 -11.69
C PRO A 158 4.16 -29.26 -12.49
N MET A 159 5.34 -29.90 -12.37
CA MET A 159 5.70 -31.14 -13.05
C MET A 159 5.24 -32.42 -12.35
N ALA A 160 4.78 -32.38 -11.10
CA ALA A 160 4.24 -33.58 -10.43
C ALA A 160 2.85 -33.99 -10.96
N ALA A 161 2.23 -33.16 -11.81
CA ALA A 161 0.90 -33.36 -12.39
C ALA A 161 0.92 -33.79 -13.87
N MET A 162 2.03 -34.31 -14.41
CA MET A 162 2.02 -35.01 -15.71
C MET A 162 2.01 -36.53 -15.53
N PRO A 163 0.83 -37.18 -15.35
CA PRO A 163 0.75 -38.62 -15.40
C PRO A 163 0.99 -39.10 -16.85
N GLY A 164 2.11 -39.80 -17.06
CA GLY A 164 2.29 -40.80 -18.09
C GLY A 164 2.30 -40.33 -19.55
N MET A 165 3.49 -39.96 -20.06
CA MET A 165 3.84 -40.34 -21.44
C MET A 165 4.74 -41.58 -21.36
N VAL A 166 4.08 -42.74 -21.34
CA VAL A 166 4.71 -44.04 -21.54
C VAL A 166 4.93 -44.19 -23.04
N HIS A 167 6.19 -44.34 -23.45
CA HIS A 167 6.58 -44.82 -24.78
C HIS A 167 6.25 -46.31 -24.95
#